data_AF-A0A1H3NXV8-F1
#
_entry.id   AF-A0A1H3NXV8-F1
#
_cell.length_a   1.000
_cell.length_b   1.000
_cell.length_c   1.000
_cell.angle_alpha   90.00
_cell.angle_beta   90.00
_cell.angle_gamma   90.00
#
_symmetry.space_group_name_H-M   'P 1'
#
loop_
_entity.id
_entity.type
_entity.pdbx_description
1 polymer ?
#
loop_
_entity_poly.entity_id
_entity_poly.type
_entity_poly.pdbx_seq_one_letter_code
_entity_poly.pdbx_strand_id
1 'polypeptide(L)'
;MPTQLLTSLTWDQGTEMAAHAAFTLATAIDVYFAHAHSPWERGTNENTNGLLREYFPKGTEITDDQKYLNLVTAELNNRPRRILGYRTPAEVFTDLLTSPIATTG
;
A
#
# COMPACT_ATOMS: atom_id res chain seq x y z
N MET A 1 -3.05 14.19 3.29
CA MET A 1 -3.49 13.11 4.19
C MET A 1 -3.21 13.55 5.62
N PRO A 2 -4.09 13.27 6.60
CA PRO A 2 -3.81 13.57 8.01
C PRO A 2 -2.54 12.85 8.46
N THR A 3 -1.61 13.56 9.10
CA THR A 3 -0.33 13.02 9.55
C THR A 3 -0.50 11.83 10.50
N GLN A 4 -1.58 11.83 11.29
CA GLN A 4 -1.90 10.77 12.25
C GLN A 4 -2.24 9.41 11.61
N LEU A 5 -2.48 9.34 10.30
CA LEU A 5 -2.75 8.07 9.59
C LEU A 5 -1.50 7.45 8.95
N LEU A 6 -0.41 8.20 8.85
CA LEU A 6 0.87 7.75 8.31
C LEU A 6 1.89 7.67 9.45
N THR A 7 1.72 6.68 10.32
CA THR A 7 2.51 6.51 11.53
C THR A 7 3.77 5.69 11.30
N SER A 8 3.68 4.65 10.50
CA SER A 8 4.77 3.73 10.20
C SER A 8 4.58 3.08 8.85
N LEU A 9 5.67 2.53 8.32
CA LEU A 9 5.71 1.90 7.01
C LEU A 9 6.44 0.56 7.12
N THR A 10 5.79 -0.51 6.68
CA THR A 10 6.40 -1.86 6.67
C THR A 10 6.77 -2.27 5.25
N TRP A 11 8.05 -2.54 5.01
CA TRP A 11 8.62 -2.86 3.69
C TRP A 11 9.07 -4.33 3.56
N ASP A 12 9.31 -4.76 2.31
CA ASP A 12 10.14 -5.95 2.04
C ASP A 12 11.61 -5.63 2.25
N GLN A 13 12.40 -6.70 2.33
CA GLN A 13 13.86 -6.63 2.30
C GLN A 13 14.39 -6.42 0.87
N GLY A 14 13.68 -5.66 0.04
CA GLY A 14 14.14 -5.28 -1.29
C GLY A 14 15.36 -4.36 -1.20
N THR A 15 16.35 -4.57 -2.06
CA THR A 15 17.58 -3.76 -2.09
C THR A 15 17.33 -2.29 -2.44
N GLU A 16 16.23 -2.02 -3.13
CA GLU A 16 15.73 -0.68 -3.44
C GLU A 16 15.46 0.16 -2.18
N MET A 17 15.27 -0.47 -1.01
CA MET A 17 15.00 0.19 0.27
C MET A 17 16.26 0.42 1.12
N ALA A 18 17.46 0.30 0.55
CA ALA A 18 18.72 0.54 1.26
C ALA A 18 18.81 1.95 1.88
N ALA A 19 18.13 2.94 1.29
CA ALA A 19 18.11 4.33 1.76
C ALA A 19 16.99 4.65 2.79
N HIS A 20 16.38 3.64 3.44
CA HIS A 20 15.27 3.83 4.39
C HIS A 20 15.58 4.82 5.52
N ALA A 21 16.83 4.86 6.02
CA ALA A 21 17.23 5.80 7.07
C ALA A 21 17.08 7.27 6.63
N ALA A 22 17.39 7.58 5.37
CA ALA A 22 17.20 8.92 4.82
C ALA A 22 15.71 9.27 4.67
N PHE A 23 14.87 8.28 4.31
CA PHE A 23 13.43 8.44 4.24
C PHE A 23 12.82 8.74 5.62
N THR A 24 13.19 7.98 6.66
CA THR A 24 12.73 8.23 8.04
C THR A 24 13.16 9.60 8.53
N LEU A 25 14.40 10.04 8.25
CA LEU A 25 14.87 11.37 8.63
C LEU A 25 14.06 12.49 7.96
N ALA A 26 13.69 12.32 6.69
CA ALA A 26 12.96 13.32 5.92
C ALA A 26 11.47 13.40 6.26
N THR A 27 10.87 12.29 6.72
CA THR A 27 9.41 12.16 6.89
C THR A 27 8.96 11.99 8.34
N ALA A 28 9.88 11.68 9.25
CA ALA A 28 9.61 11.22 10.62
C ALA A 28 8.74 9.95 10.70
N ILE A 29 8.65 9.17 9.62
CA ILE A 29 7.92 7.90 9.57
C ILE A 29 8.88 6.76 9.91
N ASP A 30 8.50 5.95 10.90
CA ASP A 30 9.24 4.74 11.26
C ASP A 30 9.10 3.68 10.17
N VAL A 31 10.24 3.14 9.71
CA VAL A 31 10.28 2.07 8.72
C VAL A 31 10.60 0.74 9.41
N TYR A 32 9.76 -0.25 9.18
CA TYR A 32 9.91 -1.63 9.62
C TYR A 32 10.08 -2.57 8.42
N PHE A 33 10.72 -3.72 8.63
CA PHE A 33 10.91 -4.73 7.58
C PHE A 33 10.28 -6.05 8.00
N ALA A 34 9.67 -6.75 7.05
CA ALA A 34 9.26 -8.14 7.26
C ALA A 34 10.49 -9.02 7.57
N HIS A 35 10.29 -10.06 8.39
CA HIS A 35 11.35 -11.00 8.74
C HIS A 35 11.79 -11.80 7.51
N ALA A 36 13.09 -12.12 7.47
CA ALA A 36 13.64 -12.98 6.41
C ALA A 36 12.90 -14.32 6.40
N HIS A 37 12.63 -14.86 5.21
CA HIS A 37 11.91 -16.12 5.01
C HIS A 37 10.50 -16.18 5.63
N SER A 38 9.86 -15.04 5.88
CA SER A 38 8.52 -14.96 6.49
C SER A 38 7.47 -14.39 5.52
N PRO A 39 7.17 -15.08 4.39
CA PRO A 39 6.23 -14.58 3.37
C PRO A 39 4.80 -14.40 3.89
N TRP A 40 4.41 -15.07 4.99
CA TRP A 40 3.10 -14.94 5.60
C TRP A 40 2.85 -13.56 6.21
N GLU A 41 3.90 -12.82 6.59
CA GLU A 41 3.78 -11.42 7.07
C GLU A 41 3.38 -10.45 5.96
N ARG A 42 3.36 -10.93 4.71
CA ARG A 42 3.13 -10.14 3.49
C ARG A 42 1.96 -10.63 2.66
N GLY A 43 1.03 -11.37 3.26
CA GLY A 43 -0.11 -11.95 2.54
C GLY A 43 -0.93 -10.92 1.76
N THR A 44 -1.11 -9.72 2.30
CA THR A 44 -1.80 -8.61 1.62
C THR A 44 -1.03 -8.08 0.41
N ASN A 45 0.30 -7.99 0.49
CA ASN A 45 1.13 -7.53 -0.62
C ASN A 45 1.06 -8.54 -1.78
N GLU A 46 1.19 -9.84 -1.49
CA GLU A 46 1.10 -10.87 -2.52
C GLU A 46 -0.29 -10.91 -3.18
N ASN A 47 -1.35 -10.75 -2.41
CA ASN A 47 -2.71 -10.64 -2.96
C ASN A 47 -2.85 -9.41 -3.88
N THR A 48 -2.32 -8.27 -3.45
CA THR A 48 -2.38 -7.01 -4.21
C THR A 48 -1.54 -7.09 -5.49
N ASN A 49 -0.34 -7.67 -5.40
CA ASN A 49 0.52 -7.93 -6.55
C ASN A 49 -0.17 -8.87 -7.56
N GLY A 50 -0.86 -9.91 -7.10
CA GLY A 50 -1.64 -10.80 -7.96
C GLY A 50 -2.71 -10.06 -8.77
N LEU A 51 -3.40 -9.10 -8.16
CA LEU A 51 -4.40 -8.27 -8.84
C LEU A 51 -3.77 -7.31 -9.84
N LEU A 52 -2.62 -6.72 -9.51
CA LEU A 52 -1.86 -5.89 -10.44
C LEU A 52 -1.41 -6.68 -11.68
N ARG A 53 -1.17 -7.99 -11.57
CA ARG A 53 -0.84 -8.85 -12.72
C ARG A 53 -1.97 -9.04 -13.72
N GLU A 54 -3.22 -8.71 -13.37
CA GLU A 54 -4.32 -8.65 -14.34
C GLU A 54 -4.10 -7.52 -15.37
N TYR A 55 -3.34 -6.47 -15.02
CA TYR A 55 -3.04 -5.31 -15.86
C TYR A 55 -1.59 -5.27 -16.35
N PHE A 56 -0.65 -5.79 -15.54
CA PHE A 56 0.79 -5.83 -15.84
C PHE A 56 1.29 -7.28 -15.83
N PRO A 57 1.08 -8.04 -16.93
CA PRO A 57 1.49 -9.43 -17.03
C PRO A 57 2.98 -9.64 -16.70
N LYS A 58 3.34 -10.84 -16.26
CA LYS A 58 4.73 -11.13 -15.93
C LYS A 58 5.61 -11.07 -17.17
N GLY A 59 6.73 -10.37 -17.08
CA GLY A 59 7.70 -10.22 -18.18
C GLY A 59 7.41 -9.04 -19.11
N THR A 60 6.35 -8.26 -18.86
CA THR A 60 6.14 -6.97 -19.54
C THR A 60 6.80 -5.85 -18.76
N GLU A 61 7.35 -4.88 -19.47
CA GLU A 61 7.75 -3.61 -18.87
C GLU A 61 6.50 -2.91 -18.32
N ILE A 62 6.59 -2.36 -17.11
CA ILE A 62 5.51 -1.54 -16.54
C ILE A 62 5.59 -0.18 -17.23
N THR A 63 4.48 0.24 -17.85
CA THR A 63 4.41 1.53 -18.53
C THR A 63 4.59 2.70 -17.55
N ASP A 64 5.22 3.76 -18.04
CA ASP A 64 5.32 5.07 -17.39
C ASP A 64 4.12 5.99 -17.68
N ASP A 65 3.11 5.51 -18.42
CA ASP A 65 1.87 6.27 -18.67
C ASP A 65 1.08 6.46 -17.37
N GLN A 66 1.30 7.62 -16.76
CA GLN A 66 0.64 8.01 -15.52
C GLN A 66 -0.89 7.96 -15.61
N LYS A 67 -1.48 8.22 -16.78
CA LYS A 67 -2.94 8.15 -16.96
C LYS A 67 -3.41 6.71 -16.82
N TYR A 68 -2.71 5.77 -17.46
CA TYR A 68 -3.02 4.35 -17.33
C TYR A 68 -2.81 3.85 -15.90
N LEU A 69 -1.70 4.20 -15.26
CA LEU A 69 -1.43 3.84 -13.87
C LEU A 69 -2.52 4.35 -12.90
N ASN A 70 -3.00 5.59 -13.12
CA ASN A 70 -4.09 6.16 -12.33
C ASN A 70 -5.41 5.42 -12.54
N LEU A 71 -5.70 4.99 -13.77
CA LEU A 71 -6.90 4.20 -14.08
C LEU A 71 -6.88 2.85 -13.35
N VAL A 72 -5.77 2.12 -13.44
CA VAL A 72 -5.60 0.83 -12.74
C VAL A 72 -5.73 1.02 -11.22
N THR A 73 -5.09 2.06 -10.67
CA THR A 73 -5.18 2.39 -9.24
C THR A 73 -6.61 2.69 -8.82
N ALA A 74 -7.34 3.50 -9.60
CA ALA A 74 -8.73 3.83 -9.31
C ALA A 74 -9.61 2.59 -9.36
N GLU A 75 -9.41 1.69 -10.33
CA GLU A 75 -10.17 0.46 -10.45
C GLU A 75 -9.93 -0.47 -9.24
N LEU A 76 -8.67 -0.69 -8.86
CA LEU A 76 -8.34 -1.53 -7.71
C LEU A 76 -8.83 -0.99 -6.38
N ASN A 77 -8.81 0.34 -6.19
CA ASN A 77 -9.31 1.01 -4.99
C ASN A 77 -10.84 1.01 -4.89
N ASN A 78 -11.54 0.92 -6.03
CA ASN A 78 -13.00 0.84 -6.09
C ASN A 78 -13.52 -0.59 -6.28
N ARG A 79 -12.64 -1.61 -6.29
CA ARG A 79 -13.04 -3.03 -6.41
C ARG A 79 -13.45 -3.59 -5.04
N PRO A 80 -14.67 -4.10 -4.88
CA PRO A 80 -15.12 -4.78 -3.66
C PRO A 80 -14.20 -5.92 -3.21
N ARG A 81 -13.89 -5.98 -1.91
CA ARG A 81 -13.05 -7.04 -1.34
C ARG A 81 -13.84 -7.87 -0.33
N ARG A 82 -13.82 -9.20 -0.48
CA ARG A 82 -14.50 -10.12 0.46
C ARG A 82 -14.02 -9.93 1.90
N ILE A 83 -12.73 -9.69 2.11
CA ILE A 83 -12.14 -9.47 3.45
C ILE A 83 -12.66 -8.19 4.12
N LEU A 84 -13.15 -7.22 3.34
CA LEU A 84 -13.75 -5.98 3.81
C LEU A 84 -15.29 -6.04 3.85
N GLY A 85 -15.87 -7.25 3.88
CA GLY A 85 -17.33 -7.41 3.82
C GLY A 85 -17.93 -6.92 2.50
N TYR A 86 -17.20 -7.08 1.39
CA TYR A 86 -17.56 -6.59 0.05
C TYR A 86 -17.59 -5.07 -0.10
N ARG A 87 -17.04 -4.33 0.86
CA ARG A 87 -16.74 -2.91 0.69
C ARG A 87 -15.49 -2.71 -0.17
N THR A 88 -15.33 -1.51 -0.72
CA THR A 88 -14.14 -1.13 -1.47
C THR A 88 -13.03 -0.62 -0.53
N PRO A 89 -11.75 -0.77 -0.90
CA PRO A 89 -10.66 -0.14 -0.15
C PRO A 89 -10.85 1.37 0.03
N ALA A 90 -11.36 2.08 -1.00
CA ALA A 90 -11.62 3.51 -0.94
C ALA A 90 -12.67 3.88 0.13
N GLU A 91 -13.75 3.10 0.23
CA GLU A 91 -14.80 3.30 1.25
C GLU A 91 -14.22 3.11 2.66
N VAL A 92 -13.54 2.00 2.90
CA VAL A 92 -12.95 1.71 4.22
C VAL A 92 -11.89 2.74 4.60
N PHE A 93 -11.07 3.18 3.64
CA PHE A 93 -10.09 4.23 3.86
C PHE A 93 -10.75 5.58 4.20
N THR A 94 -11.85 5.92 3.52
CA THR A 94 -12.62 7.15 3.80
C THR A 94 -13.25 7.13 5.19
N ASP A 95 -13.75 5.97 5.65
CA ASP A 95 -14.25 5.82 7.02
C ASP A 95 -13.13 6.02 8.06
N LEU A 96 -11.93 5.51 7.80
CA LEU A 96 -10.78 5.71 8.68
C LEU A 96 -10.36 7.18 8.76
N LEU A 97 -10.44 7.90 7.64
CA LEU A 97 -10.17 9.34 7.58
C LEU A 97 -11.19 10.19 8.35
N THR A 98 -12.43 9.75 8.40
CA THR A 98 -13.54 10.49 9.01
C THR A 98 -13.84 10.05 10.44
N SER A 99 -13.28 8.92 10.88
CA SER A 99 -13.43 8.40 12.23
C SER A 99 -12.69 9.29 13.24
N PRO A 100 -13.28 9.55 14.43
CA PRO A 100 -12.73 10.45 15.45
C PRO A 100 -11.40 9.99 16.09
N ILE A 101 -10.83 8.87 15.64
CA ILE A 101 -9.51 8.36 16.05
C ILE A 101 -8.39 9.30 15.57
N ALA A 102 -8.61 10.08 14.50
CA ALA A 102 -7.61 10.99 13.94
C ALA A 102 -7.47 12.35 14.64
N THR A 103 -8.15 12.62 15.78
CA THR A 103 -8.12 13.96 16.44
C THR A 103 -7.51 13.96 17.84
N THR A 104 -6.92 12.86 18.33
CA THR A 104 -6.26 12.88 19.65
C THR A 104 -4.74 12.83 19.50
N GLY A 105 -4.09 13.97 19.76
CA GLY A 105 -2.63 14.11 19.86
C GLY A 105 -2.10 15.25 19.02
#